data_AF-A0A8H9ZZ62-F1
#
_entry.id   AF-A0A8H9ZZ62-F1
#
_cell.length_a   1.000
_cell.length_b   1.000
_cell.length_c   1.000
_cell.angle_alpha   90.00
_cell.angle_beta   90.00
_cell.angle_gamma   90.00
#
_symmetry.space_group_name_H-M   'P 1'
#
loop_
_entity.id
_entity.type
_entity.pdbx_description
1 polymer ?
#
loop_
_entity_poly.entity_id
_entity_poly.type
_entity_poly.pdbx_seq_one_letter_code
_entity_poly.pdbx_strand_id
1 'polypeptide(L)'
;MAAETLYREGRLSVSAIGEKLHISKSTLYSYLRHRGVEIGAYQKSARSRDQQPSAASPAEPPAAERVATVTLRLAVVNNSKFVRGRKRATENIERYCLEPYGMKRLDAGHYELTIPYRSDDELDKSVHDLLTEISQEADMRNCFVEMGAWEEDTEKRW
;
A
#
# COMPACT_ATOMS: atom_id res chain seq x y z
N MET A 1 -22.36 6.11 -6.51
CA MET A 1 -22.38 4.70 -6.97
C MET A 1 -21.98 3.83 -5.79
N ALA A 2 -22.64 2.68 -5.59
CA ALA A 2 -22.50 1.89 -4.36
C ALA A 2 -21.05 1.47 -4.03
N ALA A 3 -20.24 1.10 -5.03
CA ALA A 3 -18.85 0.67 -4.82
C ALA A 3 -17.93 1.74 -4.23
N GLU A 4 -18.00 2.97 -4.75
CA GLU A 4 -17.20 4.11 -4.25
C GLU A 4 -17.61 4.49 -2.82
N THR A 5 -18.92 4.54 -2.56
CA THR A 5 -19.46 4.86 -1.24
C THR A 5 -19.04 3.82 -0.21
N LEU A 6 -19.17 2.52 -0.52
CA LEU A 6 -18.78 1.45 0.39
C LEU A 6 -17.27 1.41 0.65
N TYR A 7 -16.45 1.76 -0.36
CA TYR A 7 -15.00 1.86 -0.20
C TYR A 7 -14.61 3.05 0.69
N ARG A 8 -15.19 4.24 0.44
CA ARG A 8 -14.94 5.45 1.26
C ARG A 8 -15.51 5.36 2.68
N GLU A 9 -16.60 4.61 2.88
CA GLU A 9 -17.13 4.34 4.22
C GLU A 9 -16.16 3.53 5.08
N GLY A 10 -15.27 2.74 4.46
CA GLY A 10 -14.30 1.87 5.14
C GLY A 10 -14.91 0.73 5.96
N ARG A 11 -16.22 0.72 6.25
CA ARG A 11 -16.82 -0.23 7.20
C ARG A 11 -16.68 -1.71 6.80
N LEU A 12 -16.49 -1.96 5.50
CA LEU A 12 -16.37 -3.28 4.90
C LEU A 12 -14.97 -3.48 4.32
N SER A 13 -14.44 -4.69 4.46
CA SER A 13 -13.22 -5.08 3.75
C SER A 13 -13.49 -5.13 2.24
N VAL A 14 -12.43 -4.99 1.44
CA VAL A 14 -12.53 -5.06 -0.03
C VAL A 14 -13.18 -6.37 -0.49
N SER A 15 -12.93 -7.48 0.21
CA SER A 15 -13.59 -8.77 -0.06
C SER A 15 -15.09 -8.71 0.19
N ALA A 16 -15.50 -8.15 1.32
CA ALA A 16 -16.92 -7.99 1.66
C ALA A 16 -17.66 -7.02 0.72
N ILE A 17 -16.97 -6.00 0.20
CA ILE A 17 -17.51 -5.10 -0.83
C ILE A 17 -17.71 -5.88 -2.14
N GLY A 18 -16.72 -6.70 -2.54
CA GLY A 18 -16.82 -7.55 -3.73
C GLY A 18 -17.98 -8.54 -3.65
N GLU A 19 -18.14 -9.22 -2.50
CA GLU A 19 -19.26 -10.13 -2.24
C GLU A 19 -20.61 -9.40 -2.31
N LYS A 20 -20.75 -8.25 -1.62
CA LYS A 20 -21.98 -7.47 -1.58
C LYS A 20 -22.42 -6.95 -2.95
N LEU A 21 -21.45 -6.66 -3.83
CA LEU A 21 -21.71 -6.15 -5.16
C LEU A 21 -21.69 -7.24 -6.24
N HIS A 22 -21.46 -8.51 -5.87
CA HIS A 22 -21.28 -9.64 -6.77
C HIS A 22 -20.23 -9.39 -7.86
N ILE A 23 -19.12 -8.74 -7.51
CA ILE A 23 -17.99 -8.47 -8.41
C ILE A 23 -16.68 -9.00 -7.81
N SER A 24 -15.75 -9.37 -8.68
CA SER A 24 -14.41 -9.77 -8.23
C SER A 24 -13.65 -8.59 -7.61
N LYS A 25 -12.71 -8.89 -6.70
CA LYS A 25 -11.77 -7.91 -6.13
C LYS A 25 -11.09 -7.08 -7.24
N SER A 26 -10.63 -7.73 -8.31
CA SER A 26 -10.01 -7.08 -9.47
C SER A 26 -10.94 -6.12 -10.23
N THR A 27 -12.24 -6.44 -10.33
CA THR A 27 -13.25 -5.59 -10.96
C THR A 27 -13.54 -4.37 -10.08
N LEU A 28 -13.64 -4.56 -8.77
CA LEU A 28 -13.80 -3.47 -7.81
C LEU A 28 -12.65 -2.46 -7.90
N TYR A 29 -11.39 -2.92 -7.87
CA TYR A 29 -10.24 -2.02 -8.01
C TYR A 29 -10.16 -1.33 -9.37
N SER A 30 -10.42 -2.06 -10.47
CA SER A 30 -10.47 -1.44 -11.80
C SER A 30 -11.52 -0.33 -11.87
N TYR A 31 -12.69 -0.56 -11.26
CA TYR A 31 -13.76 0.44 -11.19
C TYR A 31 -13.36 1.65 -10.35
N LEU A 32 -12.78 1.45 -9.16
CA LEU A 32 -12.32 2.53 -8.28
C LEU A 32 -11.23 3.38 -8.96
N ARG A 33 -10.31 2.76 -9.70
CA ARG A 33 -9.27 3.45 -10.49
C ARG A 33 -9.84 4.28 -11.61
N HIS A 34 -10.78 3.71 -12.36
CA HIS A 34 -11.47 4.43 -13.43
C HIS A 34 -12.26 5.63 -12.89
N ARG A 35 -12.74 5.54 -11.64
CA ARG A 35 -13.42 6.62 -10.93
C ARG A 35 -12.47 7.66 -10.31
N GLY A 36 -11.16 7.45 -10.34
CA GLY A 36 -10.18 8.32 -9.70
C GLY A 36 -10.26 8.31 -8.16
N VAL A 37 -10.78 7.24 -7.58
CA VAL A 37 -10.76 7.06 -6.12
C VAL A 37 -9.32 6.73 -5.73
N GLU A 38 -8.76 7.48 -4.77
CA GLU A 38 -7.45 7.19 -4.20
C GLU A 38 -7.51 5.82 -3.52
N ILE A 39 -6.85 4.84 -4.13
CA ILE A 39 -6.70 3.47 -3.62
C ILE A 39 -5.34 3.32 -2.91
N GLY A 40 -4.49 4.35 -2.99
CA GLY A 40 -3.21 4.39 -2.30
C GLY A 40 -3.45 4.68 -0.82
N ALA A 41 -2.84 3.85 0.03
CA ALA A 41 -3.16 3.68 1.44
C ALA A 41 -4.57 3.09 1.61
N TYR A 42 -4.63 1.81 1.97
CA TYR A 42 -5.77 1.22 2.66
C TYR A 42 -6.29 2.23 3.70
N GLN A 43 -7.36 2.96 3.38
CA GLN A 43 -7.91 3.95 4.29
C GLN A 43 -8.44 3.21 5.50
N LYS A 44 -7.60 3.26 6.54
CA LYS A 44 -7.76 2.82 7.91
C LYS A 44 -9.21 2.87 8.36
N SER A 45 -9.96 1.83 8.04
CA SER A 45 -11.23 1.58 8.68
C SER A 45 -10.92 0.94 10.02
N ALA A 46 -10.81 1.81 11.03
CA ALA A 46 -11.07 1.61 12.44
C ALA A 46 -11.60 0.20 12.84
N ARG A 47 -10.75 -0.82 12.73
CA ARG A 47 -10.98 -2.17 13.25
C ARG A 47 -9.82 -2.58 14.17
N SER A 48 -9.58 -1.72 15.15
CA SER A 48 -9.04 -2.10 16.45
C SER A 48 -9.64 -1.17 17.51
N ARG A 49 -10.83 -1.52 18.00
CA ARG A 49 -11.23 -1.27 19.39
C ARG A 49 -10.44 -2.33 20.17
N ASP A 50 -9.50 -2.03 21.07
CA ASP A 50 -9.57 -1.18 22.25
C ASP A 50 -8.18 -0.56 22.56
N GLN A 51 -8.04 0.76 22.49
CA GLN A 51 -7.21 1.52 23.43
C GLN A 51 -7.88 2.87 23.65
N GLN A 52 -8.30 3.08 24.89
CA GLN A 52 -8.98 4.25 25.39
C GLN A 52 -7.98 5.40 25.51
N PRO A 53 -8.23 6.61 24.95
CA PRO A 53 -7.42 7.77 25.29
C PRO A 53 -7.88 8.26 26.65
N SER A 54 -7.13 7.89 27.69
CA SER A 54 -7.22 8.55 28.99
C SER A 54 -6.38 9.82 28.93
N ALA A 55 -7.05 10.94 29.19
CA ALA A 55 -6.53 12.23 29.66
C ALA A 55 -5.46 12.92 28.79
N ALA A 56 -5.92 14.00 28.14
CA ALA A 56 -5.26 15.30 27.99
C ALA A 56 -3.74 15.37 28.28
N SER A 57 -2.98 15.75 27.25
CA SER A 57 -1.86 16.66 27.46
C SER A 57 -1.74 17.65 26.29
N PRO A 58 -1.36 18.91 26.54
CA PRO A 58 -1.53 20.02 25.61
C PRO A 58 -0.33 20.18 24.66
N ALA A 59 -0.64 20.45 23.39
CA ALA A 59 0.22 21.08 22.40
C ALA A 59 1.70 20.63 22.39
N GLU A 60 1.97 19.46 21.79
CA GLU A 60 3.31 19.16 21.31
C GLU A 60 3.60 19.98 20.02
N PRO A 61 4.78 20.61 19.91
CA PRO A 61 5.20 21.33 18.71
C PRO A 61 5.15 20.40 17.49
N PRO A 62 4.96 20.93 16.25
CA PRO A 62 4.74 20.11 15.06
C PRO A 62 5.85 19.07 14.97
N ALA A 63 5.48 17.80 15.18
CA ALA A 63 6.36 16.66 15.03
C ALA A 63 7.06 16.83 13.69
N ALA A 64 8.37 17.11 13.73
CA ALA A 64 9.15 17.37 12.54
C ALA A 64 8.91 16.19 11.59
N GLU A 65 8.27 16.44 10.45
CA GLU A 65 8.11 15.43 9.42
C GLU A 65 9.50 14.97 9.01
N ARG A 66 9.89 13.80 9.51
CA ARG A 66 11.14 13.16 9.15
C ARG A 66 10.90 12.40 7.87
N VAL A 67 11.96 12.18 7.13
CA VAL A 67 11.89 11.49 5.86
C VAL A 67 12.88 10.35 5.91
N ALA A 68 12.39 9.13 5.76
CA ALA A 68 13.19 7.93 5.66
C ALA A 68 13.41 7.61 4.18
N THR A 69 14.66 7.28 3.85
CA THR A 69 15.00 6.79 2.51
C THR A 69 15.02 5.27 2.57
N VAL A 70 13.96 4.65 2.05
CA VAL A 70 13.79 3.20 2.06
C VAL A 70 14.12 2.64 0.68
N THR A 71 15.08 1.72 0.64
CA THR A 71 15.41 0.94 -0.55
C THR A 71 14.52 -0.30 -0.58
N LEU A 72 13.65 -0.37 -1.58
CA LEU A 72 12.78 -1.49 -1.87
C LEU A 72 13.36 -2.31 -3.02
N ARG A 73 13.74 -3.56 -2.75
CA ARG A 73 13.93 -4.56 -3.80
C ARG A 73 12.59 -5.20 -4.12
N LEU A 74 12.21 -5.22 -5.39
CA LEU A 74 10.96 -5.78 -5.88
C LEU A 74 11.18 -6.58 -7.17
N ALA A 75 10.83 -7.86 -7.13
CA ALA A 75 10.79 -8.75 -8.29
C ALA A 75 9.39 -9.33 -8.47
N VAL A 76 8.72 -8.95 -9.56
CA VAL A 76 7.41 -9.49 -9.92
C VAL A 76 7.57 -10.80 -10.68
N VAL A 77 7.02 -11.87 -10.14
CA VAL A 77 7.04 -13.24 -10.69
C VAL A 77 5.62 -13.62 -11.10
N ASN A 78 5.45 -14.37 -12.19
CA ASN A 78 4.13 -14.87 -12.54
C ASN A 78 3.74 -16.02 -11.59
N ASN A 79 2.51 -16.03 -11.10
CA ASN A 79 1.99 -17.15 -10.30
C ASN A 79 1.75 -18.41 -11.15
N SER A 80 1.72 -18.25 -12.49
CA SER A 80 1.54 -19.37 -13.43
C SER A 80 2.26 -19.09 -14.75
N LYS A 81 2.82 -20.14 -15.35
CA LYS A 81 3.50 -20.08 -16.66
C LYS A 81 2.59 -19.62 -17.81
N PHE A 82 1.27 -19.70 -17.63
CA PHE A 82 0.27 -19.31 -18.63
C PHE A 82 -0.07 -17.81 -18.58
N VAL A 83 0.36 -17.11 -17.54
CA VAL A 83 0.00 -15.71 -17.30
C VAL A 83 1.10 -14.79 -17.86
N ARG A 84 0.71 -13.80 -18.66
CA ARG A 84 1.61 -12.74 -19.18
C ARG A 84 1.40 -11.40 -18.48
N GLY A 85 1.03 -11.45 -17.20
CA GLY A 85 0.62 -10.31 -16.37
C GLY A 85 1.76 -9.48 -15.81
N ARG A 86 2.99 -10.03 -15.75
CA ARG A 86 4.16 -9.42 -15.11
C ARG A 86 4.36 -7.94 -15.45
N LYS A 87 4.42 -7.60 -16.76
CA LYS A 87 4.68 -6.22 -17.19
C LYS A 87 3.64 -5.25 -16.62
N ARG A 88 2.36 -5.61 -16.73
CA ARG A 88 1.26 -4.76 -16.28
C ARG A 88 1.12 -4.74 -14.76
N ALA A 89 1.51 -5.81 -14.08
CA ALA A 89 1.61 -5.83 -12.62
C ALA A 89 2.69 -4.86 -12.14
N THR A 90 3.88 -4.88 -12.75
CA THR A 90 4.95 -3.91 -12.45
C THR A 90 4.51 -2.47 -12.68
N GLU A 91 3.95 -2.16 -13.85
CA GLU A 91 3.45 -0.81 -14.17
C GLU A 91 2.37 -0.34 -13.18
N ASN A 92 1.48 -1.26 -12.76
CA ASN A 92 0.47 -0.94 -11.76
C ASN A 92 1.10 -0.67 -10.39
N ILE A 93 2.05 -1.49 -9.95
CA ILE A 93 2.73 -1.31 -8.65
C ILE A 93 3.44 0.05 -8.63
N GLU A 94 4.19 0.35 -9.69
CA GLU A 94 4.90 1.63 -9.83
C GLU A 94 3.94 2.82 -9.72
N ARG A 95 2.81 2.76 -10.42
CA ARG A 95 1.82 3.85 -10.46
C ARG A 95 0.99 4.01 -9.20
N TYR A 96 0.57 2.90 -8.58
CA TYR A 96 -0.41 2.96 -7.50
C TYR A 96 0.22 2.86 -6.10
N CYS A 97 1.34 2.14 -5.97
CA CYS A 97 1.99 1.91 -4.68
C CYS A 97 3.22 2.79 -4.49
N LEU A 98 4.03 2.98 -5.53
CA LEU A 98 5.34 3.63 -5.40
C LEU A 98 5.32 5.14 -5.72
N GLU A 99 4.52 5.56 -6.70
CA GLU A 99 4.36 6.97 -7.11
C GLU A 99 4.10 7.94 -5.93
N PRO A 100 3.25 7.61 -4.93
CA PRO A 100 3.00 8.50 -3.79
C PRO A 100 4.23 8.79 -2.92
N TYR A 101 5.22 7.87 -2.90
CA TYR A 101 6.43 7.99 -2.10
C TYR A 101 7.62 8.54 -2.90
N GLY A 102 7.36 9.16 -4.05
CA GLY A 102 8.39 9.75 -4.90
C GLY A 102 9.38 8.72 -5.41
N MET A 103 8.89 7.56 -5.87
CA MET A 103 9.75 6.45 -6.28
C MET A 103 10.85 6.91 -7.25
N LYS A 104 12.07 6.46 -6.99
CA LYS A 104 13.14 6.49 -7.97
C LYS A 104 13.52 5.07 -8.33
N ARG A 105 13.44 4.78 -9.62
CA ARG A 105 13.86 3.49 -10.14
C ARG A 105 15.39 3.50 -10.23
N LEU A 106 16.03 2.64 -9.44
CA LEU A 106 17.48 2.52 -9.39
C LEU A 106 17.95 1.58 -10.50
N ASP A 107 18.09 0.28 -10.20
CA ASP A 107 18.49 -0.71 -11.19
C ASP A 107 18.04 -2.13 -10.80
N ALA A 108 17.85 -3.01 -11.77
CA ALA A 108 17.52 -4.43 -11.56
C ALA A 108 16.33 -4.74 -10.60
N GLY A 109 15.32 -3.86 -10.53
CA GLY A 109 14.16 -4.02 -9.64
C GLY A 109 14.35 -3.42 -8.24
N HIS A 110 15.34 -2.56 -8.05
CA HIS A 110 15.48 -1.73 -6.85
C HIS A 110 14.81 -0.37 -7.05
N TYR A 111 14.14 0.10 -6.01
CA TYR A 111 13.44 1.37 -5.94
C TYR A 111 13.86 2.08 -4.67
N GLU A 112 14.14 3.38 -4.78
CA GLU A 112 14.31 4.26 -3.64
C GLU A 112 12.99 4.96 -3.39
N LEU A 113 12.50 4.89 -2.16
CA LEU A 113 11.25 5.48 -1.71
C LEU A 113 11.54 6.48 -0.60
N THR A 114 10.81 7.58 -0.63
CA THR A 114 10.91 8.67 0.34
C THR A 114 9.66 8.63 1.20
N ILE A 115 9.74 8.01 2.38
CA ILE A 115 8.58 7.81 3.26
C ILE A 115 8.61 8.87 4.37
N PRO A 116 7.66 9.81 4.40
CA PRO A 116 7.53 10.73 5.51
C PRO A 116 6.99 10.00 6.74
N TYR A 117 7.63 10.21 7.89
CA TYR A 117 7.23 9.59 9.16
C TYR A 117 7.41 10.56 10.33
N ARG A 118 6.59 10.41 11.36
CA ARG A 118 6.69 11.20 12.60
C ARG A 118 7.17 10.36 13.78
N SER A 119 6.93 9.06 13.74
CA SER A 119 7.41 8.09 14.71
C SER A 119 7.90 6.82 14.03
N ASP A 120 8.69 6.05 14.75
CA ASP A 120 9.24 4.80 14.24
C ASP A 120 8.15 3.75 13.93
N ASP A 121 7.14 3.66 14.81
CA ASP A 121 5.98 2.79 14.61
C ASP A 121 5.18 3.17 13.35
N GLU A 122 5.10 4.47 13.05
CA GLU A 122 4.46 4.95 11.82
C GLU A 122 5.26 4.59 10.57
N LEU A 123 6.59 4.64 10.64
CA LEU A 123 7.47 4.20 9.55
C LEU A 123 7.30 2.69 9.31
N ASP A 124 7.45 1.88 10.36
CA ASP A 124 7.30 0.42 10.29
C ASP A 124 5.96 0.04 9.69
N LYS A 125 4.89 0.70 10.15
CA LYS A 125 3.55 0.48 9.63
C LYS A 125 3.40 0.91 8.18
N SER A 126 3.92 2.07 7.81
CA SER A 126 3.84 2.58 6.44
C SER A 126 4.55 1.64 5.46
N VAL A 127 5.72 1.13 5.84
CA VAL A 127 6.46 0.13 5.05
C VAL A 127 5.68 -1.18 4.97
N HIS A 128 5.16 -1.70 6.08
CA HIS A 128 4.39 -2.94 6.09
C HIS A 128 3.09 -2.86 5.26
N ASP A 129 2.37 -1.74 5.37
CA ASP A 129 1.18 -1.45 4.59
C ASP A 129 1.53 -1.38 3.09
N LEU A 130 2.62 -0.68 2.73
CA LEU A 130 3.12 -0.63 1.36
C LEU A 130 3.45 -2.02 0.80
N LEU A 131 4.21 -2.84 1.52
CA LEU A 131 4.57 -4.20 1.12
C LEU A 131 3.31 -5.06 0.88
N THR A 132 2.32 -4.92 1.76
CA THR A 132 1.03 -5.59 1.63
C THR A 132 0.29 -5.12 0.38
N GLU A 133 0.28 -3.83 0.08
CA GLU A 133 -0.34 -3.28 -1.13
C GLU A 133 0.33 -3.78 -2.41
N ILE A 134 1.66 -3.81 -2.46
CA ILE A 134 2.42 -4.33 -3.60
C ILE A 134 2.07 -5.80 -3.86
N SER A 135 1.96 -6.59 -2.79
CA SER A 135 1.57 -8.00 -2.88
C SER A 135 0.16 -8.18 -3.42
N GLN A 136 -0.79 -7.38 -2.96
CA GLN A 136 -2.16 -7.40 -3.45
C GLN A 136 -2.26 -6.97 -4.92
N GLU A 137 -1.45 -5.99 -5.33
CA GLU A 137 -1.42 -5.51 -6.71
C GLU A 137 -0.91 -6.59 -7.67
N ALA A 138 0.12 -7.32 -7.25
CA ALA A 138 0.64 -8.46 -8.00
C ALA A 138 -0.41 -9.58 -8.09
N ASP A 139 -1.03 -9.94 -6.97
CA ASP A 139 -2.03 -11.02 -6.89
C ASP A 139 -3.22 -10.78 -7.83
N MET A 140 -3.69 -9.53 -7.94
CA MET A 140 -4.76 -9.16 -8.87
C MET A 140 -4.47 -9.48 -10.34
N ARG A 141 -3.18 -9.60 -10.70
CA ARG A 141 -2.72 -9.96 -12.05
C ARG A 141 -2.25 -11.41 -12.12
N ASN A 142 -2.57 -12.24 -11.14
CA ASN A 142 -2.04 -13.59 -10.96
C ASN A 142 -0.50 -13.59 -10.98
N CYS A 143 0.10 -12.61 -10.33
CA CYS A 143 1.53 -12.48 -10.11
C CYS A 143 1.80 -12.56 -8.60
N PHE A 144 3.01 -12.95 -8.25
CA PHE A 144 3.56 -12.89 -6.90
C PHE A 144 4.74 -11.92 -6.91
N VAL A 145 5.11 -11.39 -5.75
CA VAL A 145 6.24 -10.46 -5.60
C VAL A 145 7.21 -11.01 -4.59
N GLU A 146 8.46 -11.12 -5.01
CA GLU A 146 9.57 -11.24 -4.07
C GLU A 146 10.04 -9.82 -3.77
N MET A 147 9.88 -9.40 -2.52
CA MET A 147 10.21 -8.06 -2.10
C MET A 147 10.99 -8.08 -0.78
N GLY A 148 11.80 -7.06 -0.57
CA GLY A 148 12.45 -6.77 0.69
C GLY A 148 12.76 -5.28 0.77
N ALA A 149 12.48 -4.68 1.91
CA ALA A 149 12.71 -3.26 2.14
C ALA A 149 13.74 -3.07 3.25
N TRP A 150 14.63 -2.10 3.09
CA TRP A 150 15.57 -1.71 4.13
C TRP A 150 15.85 -0.22 4.05
N GLU A 151 16.21 0.39 5.17
CA GLU A 151 16.69 1.75 5.23
C GLU A 151 18.22 1.75 5.10
N GLU A 152 18.81 2.65 4.31
CA GLU A 152 20.29 2.72 4.19
C GLU A 152 20.93 3.39 5.43
N ASP A 153 20.19 4.27 6.10
CA ASP A 153 20.69 5.04 7.24
C ASP A 153 20.47 4.32 8.59
N THR A 154 19.61 3.29 8.61
CA THR A 154 19.28 2.53 9.81
C THR A 154 19.39 1.03 9.52
N GLU A 155 19.85 0.21 10.46
CA GLU A 155 19.88 -1.26 10.33
C GLU A 155 18.49 -1.94 10.24
N LYS A 156 17.43 -1.18 9.89
CA LYS A 156 16.05 -1.64 9.81
C LYS A 156 15.75 -2.29 8.48
N ARG A 157 15.04 -3.40 8.58
CA ARG A 157 14.70 -4.27 7.45
C ARG A 157 13.28 -4.80 7.65
N TRP A 158 12.51 -4.81 6.57
CA TRP A 158 11.11 -5.27 6.51
C TRP A 158 10.92 -6.30 5.39
#